data_AF-A0A7C6RSQ2-F1
#
_entry.id   AF-A0A7C6RSQ2-F1
#
_cell.length_a   1.000
_cell.length_b   1.000
_cell.length_c   1.000
_cell.angle_alpha   90.00
_cell.angle_beta   90.00
_cell.angle_gamma   90.00
#
_symmetry.space_group_name_H-M   'P 1'
#
loop_
_entity.id
_entity.type
_entity.pdbx_description
1 polymer ?
#
loop_
_entity_poly.entity_id
_entity_poly.type
_entity_poly.pdbx_seq_one_letter_code
_entity_poly.pdbx_strand_id
1 'polypeptide(L)'
;MGKRPTVHFLTAYVEYLWDQGIRSEEYYLGDASRFLRFLLASTTADQVERFIESHRSPAYRARLEKTLRKFFAFAQDKLAIEPAATCADTKKTRSRPG
;
A
#
# COMPACT_ATOMS: atom_id res chain seq x y z
N MET A 1 0.37 -20.67 -23.09
CA MET A 1 1.19 -19.89 -22.14
C MET A 1 0.49 -19.88 -20.79
N GLY A 2 0.97 -20.66 -19.82
CA GLY A 2 0.44 -20.58 -18.45
C GLY A 2 0.68 -19.18 -17.89
N LYS A 3 -0.32 -18.58 -17.25
CA LYS A 3 -0.14 -17.30 -16.56
C LYS A 3 0.96 -17.49 -15.52
N ARG A 4 2.08 -16.79 -15.67
CA ARG A 4 3.10 -16.75 -14.62
C ARG A 4 2.42 -16.24 -13.34
N PRO A 5 2.64 -16.88 -12.19
CA PRO A 5 2.09 -16.39 -10.94
C PRO A 5 2.58 -14.95 -10.72
N THR A 6 1.68 -14.08 -10.27
CA THR A 6 2.07 -12.74 -9.88
C THR A 6 2.89 -12.86 -8.60
N VAL A 7 4.22 -12.70 -8.71
CA VAL A 7 5.08 -12.64 -7.54
C VAL A 7 4.93 -11.26 -6.91
N HIS A 8 4.52 -11.23 -5.64
CA HIS A 8 4.41 -9.99 -4.90
C HIS A 8 5.80 -9.44 -4.56
N PHE A 9 5.96 -8.12 -4.59
CA PHE A 9 7.25 -7.45 -4.43
C PHE A 9 8.08 -7.94 -3.22
N LEU A 10 7.46 -8.05 -2.03
CA LEU A 10 8.16 -8.52 -0.84
C LEU A 10 8.53 -10.01 -0.90
N THR A 11 7.69 -10.84 -1.53
CA THR A 11 8.00 -12.25 -1.76
C THR A 11 9.21 -12.39 -2.67
N ALA A 12 9.25 -11.64 -3.78
CA ALA A 12 10.39 -11.63 -4.70
C ALA A 12 11.69 -11.17 -4.00
N TYR A 13 11.59 -10.22 -3.06
CA TYR A 13 12.74 -9.76 -2.29
C TYR A 13 13.29 -10.85 -1.36
N VAL A 14 12.41 -11.58 -0.66
CA VAL A 14 12.82 -12.70 0.20
C VAL A 14 13.47 -13.82 -0.63
N GLU A 15 12.85 -14.19 -1.77
CA GLU A 15 13.42 -15.15 -2.71
C GLU A 15 14.82 -14.72 -3.20
N TYR A 16 14.98 -13.44 -3.53
CA TYR A 16 16.28 -12.88 -3.90
C TYR A 16 17.32 -13.02 -2.78
N LEU A 17 16.96 -12.74 -1.52
CA LEU A 17 17.89 -12.90 -0.39
C LEU A 17 18.34 -14.36 -0.23
N TRP A 18 17.42 -15.32 -0.41
CA TRP A 18 17.74 -16.75 -0.38
C TRP A 18 18.68 -17.16 -1.50
N ASP A 19 18.43 -16.70 -2.72
CA ASP A 19 19.28 -16.99 -3.88
C ASP A 19 20.70 -16.44 -3.72
N GLN A 20 20.87 -15.35 -2.95
CA GLN A 20 22.19 -14.80 -2.60
C GLN A 20 22.87 -15.55 -1.44
N GLY A 21 22.24 -16.57 -0.86
CA GLY A 21 22.75 -17.30 0.30
C GLY A 21 22.73 -16.49 1.60
N ILE A 22 21.95 -15.40 1.65
CA ILE A 22 21.82 -14.56 2.85
C ILE A 22 20.90 -15.29 3.83
N ARG A 23 21.47 -15.78 4.93
CA ARG A 23 20.73 -16.50 5.97
C ARG A 23 20.17 -15.59 7.07
N SER A 24 20.58 -14.33 7.09
CA SER A 24 20.16 -13.32 8.05
C SER A 24 19.12 -12.38 7.45
N GLU A 25 18.11 -12.96 6.80
CA GLU A 25 17.03 -12.27 6.10
C GLU A 25 16.29 -11.26 6.99
N GLU A 26 16.23 -11.50 8.30
CA GLU A 26 15.56 -10.62 9.27
C GLU A 26 16.13 -9.20 9.25
N TYR A 27 17.46 -9.03 9.09
CA TYR A 27 18.06 -7.69 9.03
C TYR A 27 17.69 -6.97 7.73
N TYR A 28 17.83 -7.64 6.60
CA TYR A 28 17.56 -7.08 5.27
C TYR A 28 16.07 -6.77 5.07
N LEU A 29 15.21 -7.73 5.40
CA LEU A 29 13.77 -7.56 5.36
C LEU A 29 13.31 -6.51 6.40
N GLY A 30 13.96 -6.48 7.56
CA GLY A 30 13.73 -5.49 8.61
C GLY A 30 13.98 -4.07 8.11
N ASP A 31 15.13 -3.81 7.49
CA ASP A 31 15.47 -2.48 6.96
C ASP A 31 14.59 -2.08 5.77
N ALA A 32 14.32 -3.02 4.85
CA ALA A 32 13.36 -2.78 3.76
C ALA A 32 11.96 -2.44 4.31
N SER A 33 11.50 -3.15 5.33
CA SER A 33 10.23 -2.88 6.01
C SER A 33 10.20 -1.50 6.67
N ARG A 34 11.28 -1.09 7.36
CA ARG A 34 11.39 0.26 7.93
C ARG A 34 11.32 1.34 6.84
N PHE A 35 12.00 1.15 5.72
CA PHE A 35 11.95 2.08 4.61
C PHE A 35 10.55 2.16 3.99
N LEU A 36 9.88 1.03 3.77
CA LEU A 36 8.51 1.02 3.27
C LEU A 36 7.52 1.70 4.23
N ARG A 37 7.70 1.54 5.54
CA ARG A 37 6.92 2.26 6.56
C ARG A 37 7.17 3.77 6.48
N PHE A 38 8.42 4.20 6.31
CA PHE A 38 8.77 5.60 6.11
C PHE A 38 8.12 6.18 4.83
N LEU A 39 8.17 5.46 3.72
CA LEU A 39 7.50 5.87 2.48
C LEU A 39 5.98 5.95 2.68
N LEU A 40 5.38 4.97 3.34
CA LEU A 40 3.95 4.95 3.59
C LEU A 40 3.49 6.12 4.47
N ALA A 41 4.26 6.45 5.51
CA ALA A 41 4.00 7.59 6.38
C ALA A 41 4.13 8.94 5.65
N SER A 42 5.04 9.03 4.68
CA SER A 42 5.29 10.25 3.89
C SER A 42 4.46 10.36 2.62
N THR A 43 3.66 9.33 2.29
CA THR A 43 2.84 9.32 1.09
C THR A 43 1.72 10.36 1.19
N THR A 44 1.63 11.25 0.20
CA THR A 44 0.61 12.31 0.14
C THR A 44 -0.61 11.90 -0.68
N ALA A 45 -1.74 12.60 -0.48
CA ALA A 45 -2.97 12.37 -1.25
C ALA A 45 -2.73 12.51 -2.76
N ASP A 46 -2.02 13.56 -3.19
CA ASP A 46 -1.66 13.80 -4.60
C ASP A 46 -0.84 12.66 -5.21
N GLN A 47 0.08 12.06 -4.44
CA GLN A 47 0.86 10.91 -4.90
C GLN A 47 -0.02 9.68 -5.10
N VAL A 48 -0.98 9.45 -4.20
CA VAL A 48 -1.96 8.36 -4.33
C VAL A 48 -2.87 8.58 -5.53
N GLU A 49 -3.38 9.80 -5.71
CA GLU A 49 -4.22 10.15 -6.85
C GLU A 49 -3.48 9.93 -8.17
N ARG A 50 -2.27 10.48 -8.31
CA ARG A 50 -1.41 10.26 -9.49
C ARG A 50 -1.14 8.79 -9.75
N PHE A 51 -0.94 7.99 -8.70
CA PHE A 51 -0.76 6.54 -8.84
C PHE A 51 -2.02 5.87 -9.38
N ILE A 52 -3.21 6.21 -8.88
CA ILE A 52 -4.49 5.70 -9.39
C ILE A 52 -4.68 6.12 -10.86
N GLU A 53 -4.49 7.40 -11.16
CA GLU A 53 -4.70 7.97 -12.49
C GLU A 53 -3.75 7.43 -13.56
N SER A 54 -2.55 6.98 -13.18
CA SER A 54 -1.56 6.38 -14.08
C SER A 54 -2.06 5.13 -14.83
N HIS A 55 -3.17 4.53 -14.38
CA HIS A 55 -3.78 3.35 -15.00
C HIS A 55 -4.91 3.75 -15.94
N ARG A 56 -5.04 3.15 -17.14
CA ARG A 56 -6.03 3.61 -18.14
C ARG A 56 -7.49 3.15 -17.92
N SER A 57 -7.72 2.06 -17.17
CA SER A 57 -9.06 1.47 -17.04
C SER A 57 -9.86 2.10 -15.89
N PRO A 58 -11.04 2.69 -16.14
CA PRO A 58 -11.89 3.26 -15.08
C PRO A 58 -12.31 2.22 -14.03
N ALA A 59 -12.68 1.02 -14.46
CA ALA A 59 -13.05 -0.07 -13.56
C ALA A 59 -11.87 -0.52 -12.69
N TYR A 60 -10.65 -0.53 -13.25
CA TYR A 60 -9.44 -0.84 -12.49
C TYR A 60 -9.13 0.25 -11.47
N ARG A 61 -9.25 1.54 -11.84
CA ARG A 61 -9.05 2.67 -10.92
C ARG A 61 -9.98 2.59 -9.71
N ALA A 62 -11.28 2.38 -9.94
CA ALA A 62 -12.27 2.25 -8.87
C ALA A 62 -11.97 1.07 -7.94
N ARG A 63 -11.53 -0.07 -8.51
CA ARG A 63 -11.09 -1.22 -7.72
C ARG A 63 -9.82 -0.89 -6.92
N LEU A 64 -8.84 -0.24 -7.54
CA LEU A 64 -7.57 0.13 -6.94
C LEU A 64 -7.78 1.07 -5.74
N GLU A 65 -8.60 2.10 -5.91
CA GLU A 65 -8.98 3.02 -4.83
C GLU A 65 -9.58 2.26 -3.63
N LYS A 66 -10.54 1.35 -3.88
CA LYS A 66 -11.13 0.51 -2.83
C LYS A 66 -10.09 -0.37 -2.13
N THR A 67 -9.12 -0.91 -2.85
CA THR A 67 -8.06 -1.73 -2.25
C THR A 67 -7.07 -0.90 -1.44
N LEU A 68 -6.69 0.29 -1.90
CA LEU A 68 -5.81 1.21 -1.19
C LEU A 68 -6.46 1.73 0.10
N ARG A 69 -7.76 2.03 0.07
CA ARG A 69 -8.51 2.40 1.28
C ARG A 69 -8.39 1.35 2.38
N LYS A 70 -8.54 0.07 2.04
CA LYS A 70 -8.36 -1.04 3.00
C LYS A 70 -6.92 -1.15 3.49
N PHE A 71 -5.95 -0.92 2.61
CA PHE A 71 -4.53 -0.95 2.97
C PHE A 71 -4.16 0.19 3.93
N PHE A 72 -4.63 1.42 3.70
CA PHE A 72 -4.41 2.54 4.61
C PHE A 72 -5.09 2.34 5.96
N ALA A 73 -6.30 1.77 5.99
CA ALA A 73 -6.94 1.39 7.25
C ALA A 73 -6.10 0.36 8.03
N PHE A 74 -5.58 -0.67 7.35
CA PHE A 74 -4.64 -1.61 7.96
C PHE A 74 -3.38 -0.92 8.50
N ALA A 75 -2.80 0.03 7.75
CA ALA A 75 -1.61 0.75 8.16
C ALA A 75 -1.86 1.56 9.45
N GLN A 76 -3.01 2.22 9.55
CA GLN A 76 -3.41 2.93 10.76
C GLN A 76 -3.65 1.97 11.92
N ASP A 77 -4.50 0.95 11.73
CA ASP A 77 -4.96 0.06 12.79
C ASP A 77 -3.88 -0.86 13.33
N LYS A 78 -2.98 -1.34 12.46
CA LYS A 78 -2.01 -2.40 12.79
C LYS A 78 -0.58 -1.92 12.88
N LEU A 79 -0.25 -0.83 12.21
CA LEU A 79 1.12 -0.33 12.14
C LEU A 79 1.30 1.02 12.86
N ALA A 80 0.21 1.64 13.34
CA ALA A 80 0.20 2.98 13.91
C ALA A 80 0.85 4.03 12.98
N ILE A 81 0.67 3.84 11.67
CA ILE A 81 1.12 4.78 10.65
C ILE A 81 -0.09 5.62 10.25
N GLU A 82 0.00 6.94 10.38
CA GLU A 82 -1.00 7.87 9.86
C GLU A 82 -0.54 8.35 8.48
N PRO A 83 -1.07 7.80 7.37
CA PRO A 83 -0.68 8.25 6.05
C PRO A 83 -1.24 9.66 5.85
N ALA A 84 -0.41 10.61 5.40
CA ALA A 84 -0.89 11.93 5.00
C ALA A 84 -1.96 11.84 3.89
N ALA A 85 -1.95 10.73 3.14
CA ALA A 85 -2.90 10.38 2.09
C ALA A 85 -4.24 9.80 2.57
N THR A 86 -4.65 9.95 3.84
CA THR A 86 -5.99 9.50 4.25
C THR A 86 -7.05 10.08 3.30
N CYS A 87 -7.55 9.23 2.39
CA CYS A 87 -8.64 9.58 1.50
C CYS A 87 -9.80 9.90 2.42
N ALA A 88 -10.07 11.20 2.58
CA ALA A 88 -11.08 11.69 3.48
C ALA A 88 -12.36 10.88 3.25
N ASP A 89 -12.73 10.07 4.23
CA ASP A 89 -14.14 9.80 4.45
C ASP A 89 -14.71 11.18 4.78
N THR A 90 -15.22 11.85 3.75
CA THR A 90 -16.24 12.86 3.93
C THR A 90 -17.35 12.15 4.68
N LYS A 91 -17.31 12.24 6.01
CA LYS A 91 -18.47 12.08 6.87
C LYS A 91 -19.46 13.10 6.37
N LYS A 92 -20.27 12.67 5.40
CA LYS A 92 -21.43 13.40 4.91
C LYS A 92 -22.28 13.64 6.14
N THR A 93 -22.28 14.88 6.57
CA THR A 93 -23.14 15.47 7.59
C THR A 93 -24.54 14.88 7.42
N ARG A 94 -24.93 13.95 8.29
CA ARG A 94 -26.34 13.67 8.54
C ARG A 94 -26.83 14.78 9.46
N SER A 95 -27.03 15.96 8.90
CA SER A 95 -27.93 16.95 9.46
C SER A 95 -29.32 16.31 9.48
N ARG A 96 -29.72 15.85 10.67
CA ARG A 96 -31.12 15.58 11.00
C ARG A 96 -31.80 16.94 11.15
N PRO A 97 -32.85 17.29 10.39
CA PRO A 97 -33.74 18.35 10.79
C PRO A 97 -34.68 17.76 11.85
N GLY A 98 -34.67 18.36 13.03
CA GLY A 98 -35.61 18.12 14.12
C GLY A 98 -35.76 19.43 14.86
#